data_AF-A0A1B6FCL6-F1
#
_entry.id   AF-A0A1B6FCL6-F1
#
_cell.length_a   1.000
_cell.length_b   1.000
_cell.length_c   1.000
_cell.angle_alpha   90.00
_cell.angle_beta   90.00
_cell.angle_gamma   90.00
#
_symmetry.space_group_name_H-M   'P 1'
#
loop_
_entity.id
_entity.type
_entity.pdbx_description
1 polymer ?
#
loop_
_entity_poly.entity_id
_entity_poly.type
_entity_poly.pdbx_seq_one_letter_code
_entity_poly.pdbx_strand_id
1 'polypeptide(L)'
;PVFFKVASSSVYEYLELRFGRHLRMLASLAYPVQSVLFMAVVLYAPALALETLSGLSTTWSILVVGSVCTFYSTVGGIKAVIMTDVFQFILTNLAVLTIILTVYLEKGSFKNIWIAAKEGGRLNFSNFSLDPTERHTWWSLIIGATFTYMGTYAVHQSQVQRYLTLRDHKTAVRTLYVSWPITTAFSLSLIFAGLCIYSWYQGCDPLMAHTIRSQDQLVPYFVMDALSSCPGVPGLVVAGIFSASLSSISANLNSLATVSVQDYIRPLYLQQKKLGLTDKWTLWMTKLLACLYGCLLMVIAYLAR
;
A
#
# COMPACT_ATOMS: atom_id res chain seq x y z
N PRO A 1 -2.04 -6.46 -23.16
CA PRO A 1 -1.62 -6.58 -24.58
C PRO A 1 -1.23 -5.24 -25.22
N VAL A 2 -2.03 -4.18 -25.03
CA VAL A 2 -1.75 -2.84 -25.58
C VAL A 2 -0.40 -2.31 -25.08
N PHE A 3 -0.16 -2.27 -23.77
CA PHE A 3 1.10 -1.77 -23.21
C PHE A 3 2.34 -2.56 -23.67
N PHE A 4 2.23 -3.88 -23.86
CA PHE A 4 3.31 -4.70 -24.41
C PHE A 4 3.65 -4.35 -25.87
N LYS A 5 2.68 -3.88 -26.67
CA LYS A 5 2.92 -3.44 -28.06
C LYS A 5 3.51 -2.04 -28.12
N VAL A 6 3.07 -1.15 -27.22
CA VAL A 6 3.56 0.23 -27.15
C VAL A 6 4.98 0.27 -26.56
N ALA A 7 5.36 -0.73 -25.74
CA ALA A 7 6.66 -0.81 -25.07
C ALA A 7 7.07 0.47 -24.31
N SER A 8 6.08 1.27 -23.93
CA SER A 8 6.31 2.51 -23.18
C SER A 8 6.51 2.22 -21.70
N SER A 9 7.43 2.99 -21.09
CA SER A 9 7.66 2.99 -19.65
C SER A 9 6.60 3.78 -18.86
N SER A 10 5.73 4.55 -19.53
CA SER A 10 4.66 5.35 -18.92
C SER A 10 3.30 4.93 -19.48
N VAL A 11 2.33 4.67 -18.61
CA VAL A 11 0.94 4.37 -19.02
C VAL A 11 0.34 5.53 -19.81
N TYR A 12 0.74 6.77 -19.50
CA TYR A 12 0.19 7.98 -20.10
C TYR A 12 0.68 8.21 -21.55
N GLU A 13 1.75 7.57 -21.98
CA GLU A 13 2.20 7.65 -23.39
C GLU A 13 1.16 7.05 -24.34
N TYR A 14 0.42 6.03 -23.90
CA TYR A 14 -0.72 5.51 -24.66
C TYR A 14 -1.81 6.57 -24.88
N LEU A 15 -2.05 7.44 -23.89
CA LEU A 15 -3.02 8.53 -24.03
C LEU A 15 -2.58 9.57 -25.08
N GLU A 16 -1.28 9.83 -25.20
CA GLU A 16 -0.78 10.71 -26.25
C GLU A 16 -0.97 10.11 -27.64
N LEU A 17 -0.64 8.82 -27.81
CA LEU A 17 -0.84 8.13 -29.09
C LEU A 17 -2.32 8.07 -29.51
N ARG A 18 -3.24 8.06 -28.55
CA ARG A 18 -4.68 7.92 -28.82
C ARG A 18 -5.44 9.23 -28.90
N PHE A 19 -5.12 10.19 -28.04
CA PHE A 19 -5.91 11.42 -27.81
C PHE A 19 -5.06 12.70 -27.86
N GLY A 20 -3.74 12.59 -28.00
CA GLY A 20 -2.82 13.72 -28.10
C GLY A 20 -2.20 14.16 -26.78
N ARG A 21 -1.21 15.05 -26.90
CA ARG A 21 -0.31 15.45 -25.81
C ARG A 21 -1.01 16.14 -24.64
N HIS A 22 -2.07 16.90 -24.88
CA HIS A 22 -2.81 17.60 -23.83
C HIS A 22 -3.40 16.65 -22.79
N LEU A 23 -4.01 15.54 -23.25
CA LEU A 23 -4.60 14.55 -22.34
C LEU A 23 -3.53 13.79 -21.57
N ARG A 24 -2.40 13.44 -22.21
CA ARG A 24 -1.24 12.84 -21.52
C ARG A 24 -0.77 13.72 -20.37
N MET A 25 -0.55 15.02 -20.61
CA MET A 25 -0.06 15.94 -19.58
C MET A 25 -1.06 16.07 -18.42
N LEU A 26 -2.35 16.20 -18.71
CA LEU A 26 -3.37 16.33 -17.66
C LEU A 26 -3.46 15.07 -16.78
N ALA A 27 -3.51 13.88 -17.39
CA ALA A 27 -3.57 12.62 -16.64
C ALA A 27 -2.27 12.33 -15.89
N SER A 28 -1.13 12.62 -16.51
CA SER A 28 0.19 12.47 -15.89
C SER A 28 0.38 13.43 -14.71
N LEU A 29 -0.19 14.65 -14.74
CA LEU A 29 -0.07 15.63 -13.65
C LEU A 29 -0.98 15.29 -12.46
N ALA A 30 -2.16 14.74 -12.72
CA ALA A 30 -3.07 14.32 -11.66
C ALA A 30 -2.48 13.17 -10.82
N TYR A 31 -1.70 12.29 -11.45
CA TYR A 31 -1.13 11.10 -10.81
C TYR A 31 -0.17 11.42 -9.64
N PRO A 32 0.88 12.26 -9.78
CA PRO A 32 1.74 12.62 -8.68
C PRO A 32 1.01 13.23 -7.49
N VAL A 33 0.03 14.09 -7.74
CA VAL A 33 -0.75 14.70 -6.67
C VAL A 33 -1.52 13.62 -5.90
N GLN A 34 -2.26 12.77 -6.60
CA GLN A 34 -3.01 11.68 -5.99
C GLN A 34 -2.10 10.70 -5.23
N SER A 35 -1.01 10.26 -5.85
CA SER A 35 -0.11 9.27 -5.27
C SER A 35 0.63 9.79 -4.05
N VAL A 36 1.09 11.04 -4.06
CA VAL A 36 1.80 11.63 -2.91
C VAL A 36 0.86 11.76 -1.71
N LEU A 37 -0.38 12.25 -1.91
CA LEU A 37 -1.38 12.33 -0.84
C LEU A 37 -1.72 10.95 -0.27
N PHE A 38 -1.96 9.96 -1.14
CA PHE A 38 -2.26 8.60 -0.71
C PHE A 38 -1.10 7.98 0.07
N MET A 39 0.13 8.08 -0.43
CA MET A 39 1.29 7.53 0.25
C MET A 39 1.53 8.19 1.61
N ALA A 40 1.21 9.49 1.77
CA ALA A 40 1.42 10.18 3.05
C ALA A 40 0.55 9.56 4.16
N VAL A 41 -0.69 9.21 3.83
CA VAL A 41 -1.59 8.45 4.70
C VAL A 41 -1.03 7.04 4.96
N VAL A 42 -0.51 6.37 3.94
CA VAL A 42 0.10 5.03 4.09
C VAL A 42 1.35 5.05 4.98
N LEU A 43 2.13 6.14 4.98
CA LEU A 43 3.29 6.33 5.84
C LEU A 43 2.91 6.56 7.31
N TYR A 44 1.71 7.10 7.56
CA TYR A 44 1.24 7.38 8.91
C TYR A 44 0.99 6.12 9.74
N ALA A 45 0.40 5.07 9.16
CA ALA A 45 0.12 3.81 9.85
C ALA A 45 1.35 3.14 10.52
N PRO A 46 2.49 2.92 9.82
CA PRO A 46 3.68 2.35 10.45
C PRO A 46 4.37 3.34 11.40
N ALA A 47 4.26 4.66 11.17
CA ALA A 47 4.78 5.64 12.12
C ALA A 47 4.00 5.61 13.45
N LEU A 48 2.69 5.45 13.39
CA LEU A 48 1.82 5.30 14.54
C LEU A 48 2.12 4.00 15.30
N ALA A 49 2.33 2.90 14.56
CA ALA A 49 2.82 1.66 15.14
C ALA A 49 4.16 1.88 15.87
N LEU A 50 5.14 2.54 15.23
CA LEU A 50 6.42 2.82 15.86
C LEU A 50 6.28 3.63 17.16
N GLU A 51 5.43 4.66 17.15
CA GLU A 51 5.14 5.50 18.32
C GLU A 51 4.61 4.66 19.49
N THR A 52 3.62 3.80 19.24
CA THR A 52 3.03 2.96 20.30
C THR A 52 4.01 1.96 20.93
N LEU A 53 5.04 1.55 20.18
CA LEU A 53 5.97 0.50 20.59
C LEU A 53 7.23 1.05 21.25
N SER A 54 7.78 2.10 20.65
CA SER A 54 9.07 2.69 21.05
C SER A 54 8.90 3.87 22.00
N GLY A 55 7.68 4.41 22.13
CA GLY A 55 7.41 5.65 22.85
C GLY A 55 7.97 6.91 22.16
N LEU A 56 8.50 6.79 20.93
CA LEU A 56 8.93 7.93 20.13
C LEU A 56 7.74 8.81 19.78
N SER A 57 7.94 10.13 19.76
CA SER A 57 6.90 11.05 19.25
C SER A 57 6.57 10.72 17.80
N THR A 58 5.31 10.89 17.39
CA THR A 58 4.83 10.67 16.00
C THR A 58 5.74 11.30 14.95
N THR A 59 6.30 12.50 15.21
CA THR A 59 7.22 13.19 14.29
C THR A 59 8.50 12.42 14.04
N TRP A 60 9.17 11.96 15.10
CA TRP A 60 10.37 11.13 14.99
C TRP A 60 10.05 9.80 14.31
N SER A 61 8.89 9.22 14.60
CA SER A 61 8.44 7.99 13.93
C SER A 61 8.27 8.18 12.42
N ILE A 62 7.62 9.27 11.98
CA ILE A 62 7.47 9.61 10.55
C ILE A 62 8.84 9.78 9.90
N LEU A 63 9.76 10.52 10.53
CA LEU A 63 11.09 10.77 9.99
C LEU A 63 11.90 9.49 9.84
N VAL A 64 11.89 8.61 10.86
CA VAL A 64 12.64 7.34 10.82
C VAL A 64 12.08 6.42 9.74
N VAL A 65 10.77 6.17 9.75
CA VAL A 65 10.13 5.26 8.78
C VAL A 65 10.25 5.80 7.37
N GLY A 66 9.99 7.09 7.18
CA GLY A 66 10.09 7.76 5.88
C GLY A 66 11.51 7.78 5.33
N SER A 67 12.51 8.03 6.18
CA SER A 67 13.92 8.03 5.77
C SER A 67 14.39 6.64 5.34
N VAL A 68 14.07 5.62 6.14
CA VAL A 68 14.38 4.21 5.79
C VAL A 68 13.72 3.85 4.47
N CYS A 69 12.43 4.19 4.30
CA CYS A 69 11.68 3.88 3.09
C CYS A 69 12.24 4.58 1.85
N THR A 70 12.54 5.87 1.96
CA THR A 70 13.13 6.66 0.88
C THR A 70 14.51 6.14 0.49
N PHE A 71 15.34 5.80 1.47
CA PHE A 71 16.70 5.32 1.22
C PHE A 71 16.72 4.01 0.42
N TYR A 72 15.97 2.99 0.82
CA TYR A 72 16.01 1.73 0.07
C TYR A 72 15.31 1.85 -1.31
N SER A 73 14.25 2.66 -1.40
CA SER A 73 13.51 2.88 -2.65
C SER A 73 14.36 3.58 -3.71
N THR A 74 15.20 4.53 -3.30
CA THR A 74 16.11 5.27 -4.19
C THR A 74 17.27 4.40 -4.69
N VAL A 75 17.72 3.42 -3.90
CA VAL A 75 18.86 2.57 -4.27
C VAL A 75 18.46 1.43 -5.22
N GLY A 76 17.31 0.78 -4.97
CA GLY A 76 17.01 -0.55 -5.51
C GLY A 76 16.49 -0.64 -6.96
N GLY A 77 15.81 0.38 -7.47
CA GLY A 77 15.10 0.29 -8.76
C GLY A 77 14.04 -0.83 -8.80
N ILE A 78 13.30 -0.95 -9.91
CA ILE A 78 12.11 -1.82 -9.95
C ILE A 78 12.40 -3.31 -9.65
N LYS A 79 13.55 -3.84 -10.07
CA LYS A 79 13.91 -5.25 -9.83
C LYS A 79 14.16 -5.53 -8.34
N ALA A 80 14.89 -4.67 -7.65
CA ALA A 80 15.12 -4.86 -6.22
C ALA A 80 13.83 -4.63 -5.43
N VAL A 81 13.00 -3.65 -5.84
CA VAL A 81 11.67 -3.43 -5.23
C VAL A 81 10.81 -4.69 -5.32
N ILE A 82 10.74 -5.36 -6.48
CA ILE A 82 9.99 -6.61 -6.61
C ILE A 82 10.54 -7.70 -5.67
N MET A 83 11.88 -7.81 -5.52
CA MET A 83 12.46 -8.79 -4.62
C MET A 83 12.17 -8.49 -3.15
N THR A 84 12.28 -7.23 -2.73
CA THR A 84 11.95 -6.83 -1.35
C THR A 84 10.47 -7.05 -1.05
N ASP A 85 9.58 -6.79 -2.02
CA ASP A 85 8.14 -7.00 -1.88
C ASP A 85 7.80 -8.47 -1.58
N VAL A 86 8.55 -9.44 -2.13
CA VAL A 86 8.32 -10.87 -1.84
C VAL A 86 8.61 -11.18 -0.37
N PHE A 87 9.73 -10.69 0.16
CA PHE A 87 10.07 -10.88 1.57
C PHE A 87 9.08 -10.16 2.48
N GLN A 88 8.70 -8.94 2.12
CA GLN A 88 7.72 -8.14 2.84
C GLN A 88 6.34 -8.81 2.87
N PHE A 89 5.90 -9.41 1.75
CA PHE A 89 4.66 -10.17 1.70
C PHE A 89 4.68 -11.37 2.67
N ILE A 90 5.80 -12.11 2.74
CA ILE A 90 5.94 -13.22 3.69
C ILE A 90 5.85 -12.72 5.13
N LEU A 91 6.58 -11.65 5.47
CA LEU A 91 6.55 -11.06 6.82
C LEU A 91 5.15 -10.59 7.21
N THR A 92 4.43 -9.94 6.30
CA THR A 92 3.05 -9.51 6.55
C THR A 92 2.11 -10.70 6.78
N ASN A 93 2.25 -11.78 5.99
CA ASN A 93 1.43 -12.98 6.21
C ASN A 93 1.73 -13.66 7.54
N LEU A 94 3.01 -13.71 7.95
CA LEU A 94 3.39 -14.22 9.27
C LEU A 94 2.80 -13.36 10.40
N ALA A 95 2.86 -12.04 10.28
CA ALA A 95 2.25 -11.12 11.25
C ALA A 95 0.74 -11.35 11.41
N VAL A 96 0.01 -11.46 10.31
CA VAL A 96 -1.44 -11.75 10.31
C VAL A 96 -1.72 -13.12 10.93
N LEU A 97 -0.93 -14.14 10.57
CA LEU A 97 -1.07 -15.48 11.12
C LEU A 97 -0.83 -15.49 12.64
N THR A 98 0.20 -14.78 13.14
CA THR A 98 0.45 -14.64 14.57
C THR A 98 -0.75 -14.05 15.29
N ILE A 99 -1.34 -12.96 14.78
CA ILE A 99 -2.55 -12.35 15.38
C ILE A 99 -3.69 -13.37 15.48
N ILE A 100 -3.97 -14.09 14.39
CA ILE A 100 -5.05 -15.08 14.34
C ILE A 100 -4.79 -16.22 15.34
N LEU A 101 -3.57 -16.75 15.38
CA LEU A 101 -3.20 -17.86 16.26
C LEU A 101 -3.26 -17.47 17.74
N THR A 102 -2.81 -16.27 18.09
CA THR A 102 -2.87 -15.78 19.48
C THR A 102 -4.31 -15.71 19.98
N VAL A 103 -5.22 -15.14 19.19
CA VAL A 103 -6.63 -15.08 19.59
C VAL A 103 -7.28 -16.47 19.58
N TYR A 104 -6.88 -17.35 18.65
CA TYR A 104 -7.37 -18.73 18.63
C TYR A 104 -6.98 -19.49 19.90
N LEU A 105 -5.74 -19.35 20.37
CA LEU A 105 -5.28 -20.00 21.60
C LEU A 105 -6.04 -19.51 22.83
N GLU A 106 -6.36 -18.22 22.89
CA GLU A 106 -7.13 -17.62 24.00
C GLU A 106 -8.61 -18.03 23.96
N LYS A 107 -9.26 -17.94 22.80
CA LYS A 107 -10.70 -18.22 22.65
C LYS A 107 -11.02 -19.71 22.48
N GLY A 108 -10.00 -20.55 22.27
CA GLY A 108 -10.09 -22.01 22.14
C GLY A 108 -10.73 -22.53 20.84
N SER A 109 -11.47 -21.71 20.08
CA SER A 109 -11.99 -22.10 18.76
C SER A 109 -12.32 -20.90 17.85
N PHE A 110 -12.26 -21.13 16.54
CA PHE A 110 -12.74 -20.16 15.55
C PHE A 110 -14.26 -19.90 15.63
N LYS A 111 -15.03 -20.87 16.13
CA LYS A 111 -16.49 -20.73 16.31
C LYS A 111 -16.79 -19.64 17.35
N ASN A 112 -16.02 -19.58 18.43
CA ASN A 112 -16.21 -18.57 19.48
C ASN A 112 -15.92 -17.16 18.95
N ILE A 113 -14.88 -16.99 18.14
CA ILE A 113 -14.55 -15.73 17.46
C ILE A 113 -15.70 -15.30 16.54
N TRP A 114 -16.27 -16.23 15.78
CA TRP A 114 -17.39 -15.96 14.89
C TRP A 114 -18.67 -15.57 15.64
N ILE A 115 -18.97 -16.27 16.74
CA ILE A 115 -20.13 -15.96 17.60
C ILE A 115 -19.96 -14.56 18.21
N ALA A 116 -18.80 -14.25 18.77
CA ALA A 116 -18.46 -12.93 19.27
C ALA A 116 -18.68 -11.82 18.23
N ALA A 117 -18.18 -12.02 17.00
CA ALA A 117 -18.37 -11.08 15.90
C ALA A 117 -19.85 -10.92 15.51
N LYS A 118 -20.64 -12.00 15.56
CA LYS A 118 -22.07 -11.98 15.26
C LYS A 118 -22.86 -11.21 16.32
N GLU A 119 -22.65 -11.53 17.60
CA GLU A 119 -23.29 -10.85 18.74
C GLU A 119 -22.90 -9.38 18.80
N GLY A 120 -21.66 -9.07 18.44
CA GLY A 120 -21.12 -7.73 18.30
C GLY A 120 -21.65 -6.91 17.12
N GLY A 121 -22.53 -7.46 16.30
CA GLY A 121 -23.05 -6.79 15.11
C GLY A 121 -22.00 -6.48 14.04
N ARG A 122 -20.86 -7.18 14.04
CA ARG A 122 -19.76 -6.94 13.08
C ARG A 122 -19.95 -7.68 11.75
N LEU A 123 -20.83 -8.68 11.72
CA LEU A 123 -21.14 -9.48 10.53
C LEU A 123 -22.36 -8.92 9.79
N ASN A 124 -22.14 -7.90 8.95
CA ASN A 124 -23.20 -7.34 8.10
C ASN A 124 -22.97 -7.69 6.63
N PHE A 125 -23.61 -8.76 6.17
CA PHE A 125 -23.51 -9.25 4.78
C PHE A 125 -24.66 -8.80 3.89
N SER A 126 -25.68 -8.11 4.42
CA SER A 126 -26.96 -7.95 3.71
C SER A 126 -27.47 -6.51 3.71
N ASN A 127 -26.58 -5.52 3.82
CA ASN A 127 -26.96 -4.12 3.70
C ASN A 127 -27.16 -3.72 2.21
N PHE A 128 -28.39 -3.86 1.71
CA PHE A 128 -28.79 -3.51 0.34
C PHE A 128 -29.39 -2.10 0.18
N SER A 129 -29.15 -1.22 1.14
CA SER A 129 -29.62 0.18 1.10
C SER A 129 -29.10 0.93 -0.12
N LEU A 130 -29.96 1.77 -0.71
CA LEU A 130 -29.62 2.70 -1.80
C LEU A 130 -29.28 4.10 -1.29
N ASP A 131 -29.26 4.30 0.03
CA ASP A 131 -28.90 5.58 0.63
C ASP A 131 -27.43 5.92 0.37
N PRO A 132 -27.11 7.01 -0.35
CA PRO A 132 -25.73 7.40 -0.65
C PRO A 132 -24.97 7.93 0.58
N THR A 133 -25.66 8.22 1.69
CA THR A 133 -25.03 8.66 2.95
C THR A 133 -24.48 7.49 3.77
N GLU A 134 -24.96 6.28 3.51
CA GLU A 134 -24.43 5.08 4.15
C GLU A 134 -23.04 4.73 3.60
N ARG A 135 -22.04 4.73 4.49
CA ARG A 135 -20.63 4.53 4.12
C ARG A 135 -20.37 3.22 3.35
N HIS A 136 -21.04 2.13 3.73
CA HIS A 136 -20.84 0.81 3.15
C HIS A 136 -22.17 0.09 2.91
N THR A 137 -22.55 -0.04 1.64
CA THR A 137 -23.70 -0.82 1.17
C THR A 137 -23.22 -1.80 0.10
N TRP A 138 -24.04 -2.81 -0.22
CA TRP A 138 -23.74 -3.73 -1.31
C TRP A 138 -23.42 -3.01 -2.64
N TRP A 139 -24.19 -1.96 -2.93
CA TRP A 139 -24.03 -1.18 -4.16
C TRP A 139 -22.77 -0.33 -4.14
N SER A 140 -22.51 0.38 -3.04
CA SER A 140 -21.32 1.24 -2.94
C SER A 140 -20.04 0.40 -2.98
N LEU A 141 -20.05 -0.79 -2.38
CA LEU A 141 -18.93 -1.73 -2.42
C LEU A 141 -18.74 -2.33 -3.82
N ILE A 142 -19.77 -2.86 -4.47
CA ILE A 142 -19.60 -3.47 -5.81
C ILE A 142 -19.18 -2.43 -6.84
N ILE A 143 -19.89 -1.30 -6.92
CA ILE A 143 -19.63 -0.26 -7.92
C ILE A 143 -18.27 0.38 -7.63
N GLY A 144 -18.04 0.80 -6.38
CA GLY A 144 -16.80 1.43 -5.96
C GLY A 144 -15.58 0.50 -6.13
N ALA A 145 -15.68 -0.76 -5.70
CA ALA A 145 -14.60 -1.72 -5.87
C ALA A 145 -14.34 -2.02 -7.35
N THR A 146 -15.38 -2.12 -8.19
CA THR A 146 -15.19 -2.35 -9.64
C THR A 146 -14.34 -1.26 -10.27
N PHE A 147 -14.68 0.02 -10.06
CA PHE A 147 -13.89 1.12 -10.61
C PHE A 147 -12.50 1.21 -9.98
N THR A 148 -12.38 0.97 -8.67
CA THR A 148 -11.10 1.01 -7.96
C THR A 148 -10.14 -0.08 -8.44
N TYR A 149 -10.60 -1.33 -8.53
CA TYR A 149 -9.77 -2.43 -9.01
C TYR A 149 -9.50 -2.35 -10.51
N MET A 150 -10.48 -1.89 -11.30
CA MET A 150 -10.24 -1.63 -12.73
C MET A 150 -9.14 -0.57 -12.90
N GLY A 151 -9.22 0.55 -12.20
CA GLY A 151 -8.18 1.58 -12.22
C GLY A 151 -6.80 1.03 -11.79
N THR A 152 -6.79 0.29 -10.68
CA THR A 152 -5.57 -0.29 -10.10
C THR A 152 -4.90 -1.29 -11.05
N TYR A 153 -5.63 -2.25 -11.60
CA TYR A 153 -5.03 -3.29 -12.43
C TYR A 153 -4.87 -2.90 -13.89
N ALA A 154 -5.71 -2.02 -14.44
CA ALA A 154 -5.69 -1.70 -15.87
C ALA A 154 -4.75 -0.53 -16.22
N VAL A 155 -4.72 0.52 -15.40
CA VAL A 155 -4.05 1.79 -15.76
C VAL A 155 -3.13 2.35 -14.69
N HIS A 156 -3.07 1.77 -13.49
CA HIS A 156 -2.15 2.26 -12.48
C HIS A 156 -0.70 2.00 -12.88
N GLN A 157 0.10 3.07 -12.84
CA GLN A 157 1.48 3.05 -13.31
C GLN A 157 2.31 1.94 -12.65
N SER A 158 2.21 1.77 -11.32
CA SER A 158 3.01 0.76 -10.62
C SER A 158 2.68 -0.68 -11.01
N GLN A 159 1.41 -0.96 -11.35
CA GLN A 159 0.98 -2.28 -11.77
C GLN A 159 1.37 -2.54 -13.22
N VAL A 160 1.13 -1.59 -14.12
CA VAL A 160 1.53 -1.73 -15.52
C VAL A 160 3.05 -1.90 -15.66
N GLN A 161 3.84 -1.17 -14.86
CA GLN A 161 5.29 -1.36 -14.81
C GLN A 161 5.68 -2.79 -14.47
N ARG A 162 5.04 -3.42 -13.48
CA ARG A 162 5.31 -4.83 -13.11
C ARG A 162 4.99 -5.76 -14.27
N TYR A 163 3.88 -5.55 -14.98
CA TYR A 163 3.56 -6.39 -16.14
C TYR A 163 4.63 -6.31 -17.21
N LEU A 164 5.15 -5.11 -17.48
CA LEU A 164 6.17 -4.87 -18.50
C LEU A 164 7.57 -5.40 -18.11
N THR A 165 7.80 -5.78 -16.85
CA THR A 165 9.03 -6.50 -16.46
C THR A 165 9.01 -7.98 -16.83
N LEU A 166 7.84 -8.53 -17.19
CA LEU A 166 7.69 -9.92 -17.58
C LEU A 166 8.10 -10.13 -19.04
N ARG A 167 8.57 -11.35 -19.35
CA ARG A 167 9.11 -11.70 -20.68
C ARG A 167 8.13 -11.44 -21.82
N ASP A 168 6.85 -11.74 -21.60
CA ASP A 168 5.83 -11.69 -22.64
C ASP A 168 4.42 -11.51 -22.04
N HIS A 169 3.48 -11.15 -22.91
CA HIS A 169 2.10 -10.87 -22.49
C HIS A 169 1.36 -12.10 -21.95
N LYS A 170 1.67 -13.33 -22.42
CA LYS A 170 0.99 -14.54 -21.95
C LYS A 170 1.41 -14.84 -20.52
N THR A 171 2.69 -14.68 -20.23
CA THR A 171 3.23 -14.76 -18.86
C THR A 171 2.55 -13.74 -17.95
N ALA A 172 2.40 -12.48 -18.38
CA ALA A 172 1.69 -11.46 -17.59
C ALA A 172 0.23 -11.81 -17.30
N VAL A 173 -0.51 -12.32 -18.28
CA VAL A 173 -1.90 -12.77 -18.08
C VAL A 173 -1.96 -13.94 -17.10
N ARG A 174 -1.05 -14.93 -17.22
CA ARG A 174 -0.98 -16.05 -16.27
C ARG A 174 -0.68 -15.58 -14.85
N THR A 175 0.25 -14.63 -14.68
CA THR A 175 0.58 -14.03 -13.37
C THR A 175 -0.64 -13.37 -12.74
N LEU A 176 -1.45 -12.65 -13.53
CA LEU A 176 -2.70 -12.03 -13.03
C LEU A 176 -3.71 -13.07 -12.53
N TYR A 177 -3.92 -14.15 -13.28
CA TYR A 177 -4.81 -15.24 -12.86
C TYR A 177 -4.35 -15.93 -11.58
N VAL A 178 -3.03 -16.08 -11.37
CA VAL A 178 -2.47 -16.64 -10.13
C VAL A 178 -2.56 -15.63 -8.98
N SER A 179 -2.38 -14.34 -9.25
CA SER A 179 -2.43 -13.28 -8.25
C SER A 179 -3.84 -13.10 -7.65
N TRP A 180 -4.89 -13.35 -8.43
CA TRP A 180 -6.28 -13.18 -7.98
C TRP A 180 -6.65 -14.02 -6.75
N PRO A 181 -6.52 -15.36 -6.74
CA PRO A 181 -6.86 -16.16 -5.56
C PRO A 181 -5.95 -15.87 -4.36
N ILE A 182 -4.65 -15.57 -4.59
CA ILE A 182 -3.70 -15.23 -3.52
C ILE A 182 -4.12 -13.92 -2.82
N THR A 183 -4.42 -12.89 -3.60
CA THR A 183 -4.85 -11.58 -3.06
C THR A 183 -6.19 -11.68 -2.35
N THR A 184 -7.11 -12.51 -2.87
CA THR A 184 -8.40 -12.76 -2.24
C THR A 184 -8.23 -13.47 -0.90
N ALA A 185 -7.43 -14.54 -0.84
CA ALA A 185 -7.16 -15.27 0.40
C ALA A 185 -6.48 -14.37 1.46
N PHE A 186 -5.53 -13.54 1.04
CA PHE A 186 -4.88 -12.58 1.93
C PHE A 186 -5.83 -11.50 2.44
N SER A 187 -6.74 -11.00 1.59
CA SER A 187 -7.76 -10.03 2.02
C SER A 187 -8.73 -10.64 3.04
N LEU A 188 -9.13 -11.90 2.84
CA LEU A 188 -9.99 -12.62 3.80
C LEU A 188 -9.28 -12.87 5.14
N SER A 189 -7.98 -13.17 5.14
CA SER A 189 -7.23 -13.36 6.38
C SER A 189 -7.07 -12.06 7.16
N LEU A 190 -6.90 -10.90 6.49
CA LEU A 190 -6.91 -9.59 7.13
C LEU A 190 -8.25 -9.26 7.77
N ILE A 191 -9.36 -9.49 7.05
CA ILE A 191 -10.72 -9.29 7.59
C ILE A 191 -10.91 -10.17 8.82
N PHE A 192 -10.50 -11.43 8.75
CA PHE A 192 -10.61 -12.37 9.86
C PHE A 192 -9.75 -11.95 11.06
N ALA A 193 -8.51 -11.49 10.84
CA ALA A 193 -7.67 -10.95 11.90
C ALA A 193 -8.30 -9.73 12.59
N GLY A 194 -9.02 -8.88 11.85
CA GLY A 194 -9.83 -7.80 12.44
C GLY A 194 -10.94 -8.33 13.37
N LEU A 195 -11.63 -9.40 12.97
CA LEU A 195 -12.62 -10.08 13.83
C LEU A 195 -11.97 -10.74 15.05
N CYS A 196 -10.77 -11.30 14.90
CA CYS A 196 -9.98 -11.83 16.02
C CYS A 196 -9.73 -10.74 17.07
N ILE A 197 -9.17 -9.59 16.66
CA ILE A 197 -8.90 -8.46 17.56
C ILE A 197 -10.19 -7.93 18.18
N TYR A 198 -11.28 -7.85 17.41
CA TYR A 198 -12.59 -7.49 17.96
C TYR A 198 -13.05 -8.44 19.08
N SER A 199 -12.92 -9.77 18.86
CA SER A 199 -13.33 -10.75 19.86
C SER A 199 -12.45 -10.75 21.11
N TRP A 200 -11.18 -10.35 20.98
CA TRP A 200 -10.27 -10.13 22.12
C TRP A 200 -10.78 -9.02 23.03
N TYR A 201 -11.11 -7.86 22.45
CA TYR A 201 -11.59 -6.68 23.18
C TYR A 201 -13.11 -6.63 23.35
N GLN A 202 -13.81 -7.75 23.15
CA GLN A 202 -15.25 -7.81 23.37
C GLN A 202 -15.57 -7.52 24.84
N GLY A 203 -16.23 -6.37 25.10
CA GLY A 203 -16.60 -5.93 26.44
C GLY A 203 -15.57 -5.02 27.14
N CYS A 204 -14.39 -4.80 26.54
CA CYS A 204 -13.37 -3.87 27.04
C CYS A 204 -12.78 -3.10 25.85
N ASP A 205 -13.49 -2.05 25.40
CA ASP A 205 -13.07 -1.28 24.24
C ASP A 205 -11.89 -0.35 24.62
N PRO A 206 -10.68 -0.57 24.06
CA PRO A 206 -9.50 0.23 24.39
C PRO A 206 -9.63 1.69 23.96
N LEU A 207 -10.48 2.00 22.98
CA LEU A 207 -10.76 3.37 22.54
C LEU A 207 -11.65 4.10 23.56
N MET A 208 -12.69 3.42 24.06
CA MET A 208 -13.57 3.99 25.10
C MET A 208 -12.86 4.08 26.45
N ALA A 209 -11.92 3.18 26.72
CA ALA A 209 -11.05 3.24 27.90
C ALA A 209 -9.96 4.32 27.82
N HIS A 210 -9.86 5.06 26.70
CA HIS A 210 -8.83 6.07 26.45
C HIS A 210 -7.38 5.55 26.48
N THR A 211 -7.19 4.23 26.32
CA THR A 211 -5.85 3.63 26.23
C THR A 211 -5.22 3.87 24.85
N ILE A 212 -6.06 3.95 23.81
CA ILE A 212 -5.67 4.37 22.46
C ILE A 212 -6.38 5.66 22.08
N ARG A 213 -5.74 6.47 21.23
CA ARG A 213 -6.28 7.77 20.76
C ARG A 213 -7.05 7.66 19.45
N SER A 214 -6.73 6.66 18.62
CA SER A 214 -7.36 6.45 17.32
C SER A 214 -7.58 4.97 17.04
N GLN A 215 -8.53 4.67 16.16
CA GLN A 215 -8.80 3.30 15.72
C GLN A 215 -7.58 2.67 15.01
N ASP A 216 -6.73 3.49 14.37
CA ASP A 216 -5.53 3.04 13.66
C ASP A 216 -4.45 2.49 14.62
N GLN A 217 -4.53 2.82 15.92
CA GLN A 217 -3.63 2.29 16.96
C GLN A 217 -4.05 0.90 17.46
N LEU A 218 -5.24 0.41 17.09
CA LEU A 218 -5.79 -0.81 17.67
C LEU A 218 -4.91 -2.04 17.43
N VAL A 219 -4.41 -2.22 16.19
CA VAL A 219 -3.56 -3.37 15.85
C VAL A 219 -2.19 -3.29 16.58
N PRO A 220 -1.44 -2.17 16.52
CA PRO A 220 -0.21 -2.04 17.31
C PRO A 220 -0.42 -2.22 18.81
N TYR A 221 -1.51 -1.68 19.35
CA TYR A 221 -1.86 -1.84 20.76
C TYR A 221 -2.12 -3.31 21.13
N PHE A 222 -2.93 -4.02 20.34
CA PHE A 222 -3.17 -5.45 20.51
C PHE A 222 -1.88 -6.25 20.57
N VAL A 223 -0.93 -5.94 19.69
CA VAL A 223 0.36 -6.64 19.64
C VAL A 223 1.14 -6.45 20.94
N MET A 224 1.12 -5.25 21.54
CA MET A 224 1.82 -5.05 22.81
C MET A 224 1.08 -5.64 23.99
N ASP A 225 -0.24 -5.56 23.99
CA ASP A 225 -1.09 -6.08 25.06
C ASP A 225 -1.04 -7.61 25.11
N ALA A 226 -1.35 -8.29 24.01
CA ALA A 226 -1.51 -9.74 23.96
C ALA A 226 -0.19 -10.52 23.80
N LEU A 227 0.87 -9.91 23.24
CA LEU A 227 2.11 -10.62 22.89
C LEU A 227 3.34 -10.17 23.69
N SER A 228 3.20 -9.26 24.66
CA SER A 228 4.32 -8.79 25.50
C SER A 228 5.07 -9.91 26.22
N SER A 229 4.37 -10.97 26.62
CA SER A 229 4.96 -12.14 27.29
C SER A 229 5.90 -12.98 26.41
N CYS A 230 5.84 -12.83 25.08
CA CYS A 230 6.61 -13.61 24.12
C CYS A 230 7.69 -12.72 23.48
N PRO A 231 8.93 -12.67 24.02
CA PRO A 231 9.97 -11.78 23.50
C PRO A 231 10.25 -12.09 22.02
N GLY A 232 10.36 -11.02 21.22
CA GLY A 232 10.62 -11.08 19.78
C GLY A 232 9.37 -11.20 18.89
N VAL A 233 8.28 -11.81 19.38
CA VAL A 233 7.03 -11.96 18.60
C VAL A 233 6.36 -10.61 18.29
N PRO A 234 6.22 -9.67 19.25
CA PRO A 234 5.74 -8.33 18.94
C PRO A 234 6.56 -7.65 17.83
N GLY A 235 7.89 -7.75 17.90
CA GLY A 235 8.78 -7.19 16.89
C GLY A 235 8.56 -7.79 15.50
N LEU A 236 8.30 -9.09 15.40
CA LEU A 236 7.98 -9.77 14.14
C LEU A 236 6.66 -9.25 13.54
N VAL A 237 5.61 -9.12 14.36
CA VAL A 237 4.29 -8.64 13.88
C VAL A 237 4.41 -7.21 13.39
N VAL A 238 5.13 -6.36 14.13
CA VAL A 238 5.40 -4.97 13.77
C VAL A 238 6.20 -4.90 12.47
N ALA A 239 7.23 -5.73 12.31
CA ALA A 239 7.98 -5.79 11.06
C ALA A 239 7.07 -6.15 9.87
N GLY A 240 6.06 -7.01 10.07
CA GLY A 240 5.04 -7.29 9.05
C GLY A 240 4.13 -6.10 8.72
N ILE A 241 3.67 -5.35 9.73
CA ILE A 241 2.89 -4.12 9.53
C ILE A 241 3.70 -3.10 8.71
N PHE A 242 4.96 -2.90 9.07
CA PHE A 242 5.85 -2.00 8.34
C PHE A 242 6.08 -2.49 6.92
N SER A 243 6.31 -3.79 6.73
CA SER A 243 6.53 -4.41 5.43
C SER A 243 5.40 -4.12 4.44
N ALA A 244 4.14 -4.16 4.90
CA ALA A 244 2.98 -3.84 4.07
C ALA A 244 3.01 -2.38 3.56
N SER A 245 3.22 -1.41 4.44
CA SER A 245 3.29 0.01 4.05
C SER A 245 4.52 0.32 3.19
N LEU A 246 5.68 -0.23 3.56
CA LEU A 246 6.94 -0.02 2.85
C LEU A 246 6.82 -0.49 1.38
N SER A 247 6.33 -1.71 1.13
CA SER A 247 6.15 -2.24 -0.23
C SER A 247 5.35 -1.30 -1.13
N SER A 248 4.28 -0.72 -0.57
CA SER A 248 3.37 0.21 -1.27
C SER A 248 4.05 1.55 -1.57
N ILE A 249 4.77 2.12 -0.61
CA ILE A 249 5.48 3.39 -0.77
C ILE A 249 6.62 3.23 -1.78
N SER A 250 7.43 2.17 -1.68
CA SER A 250 8.55 1.96 -2.62
C SER A 250 8.11 1.78 -4.07
N ALA A 251 7.04 1.03 -4.29
CA ALA A 251 6.49 0.84 -5.62
C ALA A 251 6.01 2.16 -6.22
N ASN A 252 5.29 2.98 -5.45
CA ASN A 252 4.77 4.26 -5.91
C ASN A 252 5.87 5.32 -6.08
N LEU A 253 6.87 5.41 -5.20
CA LEU A 253 8.02 6.31 -5.38
C LEU A 253 8.77 6.01 -6.67
N ASN A 254 9.00 4.73 -6.98
CA ASN A 254 9.64 4.32 -8.23
C ASN A 254 8.77 4.69 -9.45
N SER A 255 7.46 4.46 -9.37
CA SER A 255 6.52 4.82 -10.45
C SER A 255 6.46 6.33 -10.69
N LEU A 256 6.41 7.13 -9.63
CA LEU A 256 6.42 8.60 -9.70
C LEU A 256 7.69 9.14 -10.31
N ALA A 257 8.84 8.63 -9.88
CA ALA A 257 10.12 9.00 -10.46
C ALA A 257 10.16 8.63 -11.95
N THR A 258 9.69 7.44 -12.32
CA THR A 258 9.67 7.01 -13.73
C THR A 258 8.76 7.88 -14.59
N VAL A 259 7.53 8.14 -14.14
CA VAL A 259 6.57 9.01 -14.86
C VAL A 259 7.16 10.41 -15.00
N SER A 260 7.75 10.95 -13.94
CA SER A 260 8.31 12.30 -13.97
C SER A 260 9.47 12.41 -14.97
N VAL A 261 10.33 11.39 -15.03
CA VAL A 261 11.43 11.36 -16.00
C VAL A 261 10.91 11.20 -17.43
N GLN A 262 9.98 10.29 -17.68
CA GLN A 262 9.54 9.96 -19.05
C GLN A 262 8.55 10.97 -19.64
N ASP A 263 7.67 11.55 -18.81
CA ASP A 263 6.60 12.43 -19.28
C ASP A 263 7.00 13.91 -19.23
N TYR A 264 7.86 14.33 -18.30
CA TYR A 264 8.24 15.73 -18.15
C TYR A 264 9.68 16.00 -18.57
N ILE A 265 10.64 15.34 -17.92
CA ILE A 265 12.05 15.69 -18.05
C ILE A 265 12.59 15.31 -19.44
N ARG A 266 12.33 14.09 -19.91
CA ARG A 266 12.84 13.60 -21.18
C ARG A 266 12.31 14.41 -22.38
N PRO A 267 11.01 14.70 -22.51
CA PRO A 267 10.51 15.54 -23.59
C PRO A 267 11.10 16.96 -23.58
N LEU A 268 11.21 17.58 -22.39
CA LEU A 268 11.81 18.92 -22.25
C LEU A 268 13.29 18.93 -22.62
N TYR A 269 14.04 17.92 -22.19
CA TYR A 269 15.46 17.79 -22.50
C TYR A 269 15.73 17.54 -23.99
N LEU A 270 14.94 16.66 -24.62
CA LEU A 270 15.04 16.39 -26.06
C LEU A 270 14.69 17.62 -26.90
N GLN A 271 13.69 18.41 -26.46
CA GLN A 271 13.36 19.69 -27.10
C GLN A 271 14.50 20.70 -27.00
N GLN A 272 15.23 20.74 -25.88
CA GLN A 272 16.29 21.73 -25.65
C GLN A 272 17.66 21.34 -26.22
N LYS A 273 18.08 20.07 -26.11
CA LYS A 273 19.48 19.67 -26.37
C LYS A 273 19.72 18.78 -27.58
N LYS A 274 18.67 18.30 -28.28
CA LYS A 274 18.77 17.45 -29.49
C LYS A 274 19.74 16.25 -29.40
N LEU A 275 20.18 15.84 -28.21
CA LEU A 275 21.07 14.70 -27.99
C LEU A 275 20.31 13.54 -27.34
N GLY A 276 20.63 12.32 -27.77
CA GLY A 276 20.13 11.11 -27.13
C GLY A 276 20.52 11.06 -25.66
N LEU A 277 19.55 10.81 -24.79
CA LEU A 277 19.79 10.66 -23.34
C LEU A 277 20.57 9.38 -23.08
N THR A 278 21.65 9.48 -22.28
CA THR A 278 22.37 8.31 -21.80
C THR A 278 21.57 7.63 -20.69
N ASP A 279 21.46 6.30 -20.72
CA ASP A 279 20.75 5.50 -19.71
C ASP A 279 21.22 5.80 -18.28
N LYS A 280 22.52 6.09 -18.10
CA LYS A 280 23.11 6.48 -16.82
C LYS A 280 22.50 7.76 -16.24
N TRP A 281 22.21 8.75 -17.08
CA TRP A 281 21.63 10.03 -16.64
C TRP A 281 20.16 9.85 -16.25
N THR A 282 19.39 9.13 -17.07
CA THR A 282 17.99 8.77 -16.79
C THR A 282 17.87 8.02 -15.47
N LEU A 283 18.79 7.09 -15.20
CA LEU A 283 18.85 6.37 -13.93
C LEU A 283 19.12 7.32 -12.75
N TRP A 284 20.13 8.17 -12.85
CA TRP A 284 20.46 9.14 -11.79
C TRP A 284 19.32 10.11 -11.50
N MET A 285 18.62 10.62 -12.52
CA MET A 285 17.45 11.47 -12.35
C MET A 285 16.28 10.75 -11.69
N THR A 286 16.06 9.48 -12.04
CA THR A 286 15.02 8.66 -11.38
C THR A 286 15.33 8.51 -9.89
N LYS A 287 16.59 8.26 -9.52
CA LYS A 287 17.00 8.16 -8.10
C LYS A 287 16.84 9.50 -7.36
N LEU A 288 17.24 10.61 -7.97
CA LEU A 288 17.09 11.94 -7.39
C LEU A 288 15.61 12.27 -7.15
N LEU A 289 14.74 12.04 -8.14
CA LEU A 289 13.31 12.30 -8.02
C LEU A 289 12.65 11.40 -6.98
N ALA A 290 13.00 10.13 -6.90
CA ALA A 290 12.51 9.24 -5.85
C ALA A 290 12.88 9.76 -4.45
N CYS A 291 14.08 10.34 -4.28
CA CYS A 291 14.50 10.96 -3.03
C CYS A 291 13.66 12.21 -2.71
N LEU A 292 13.48 13.10 -3.70
CA LEU A 292 12.69 14.31 -3.55
C LEU A 292 11.22 14.00 -3.20
N TYR A 293 10.61 13.02 -3.87
CA TYR A 293 9.26 12.57 -3.53
C TYR A 293 9.19 11.95 -2.14
N GLY A 294 10.22 11.21 -1.71
CA GLY A 294 10.31 10.70 -0.34
C GLY A 294 10.40 11.81 0.71
N CYS A 295 11.16 12.87 0.46
CA CYS A 295 11.20 14.05 1.32
C CYS A 295 9.85 14.78 1.36
N LEU A 296 9.22 14.98 0.20
CA LEU A 296 7.89 15.60 0.09
C LEU A 296 6.83 14.78 0.86
N LEU A 297 6.89 13.46 0.75
CA LEU A 297 6.04 12.53 1.48
C LEU A 297 6.14 12.72 3.00
N MET A 298 7.36 12.82 3.53
CA MET A 298 7.59 13.04 4.96
C MET A 298 7.03 14.39 5.42
N VAL A 299 7.19 15.45 4.62
CA VAL A 299 6.63 16.77 4.92
C VAL A 299 5.10 16.72 4.97
N ILE A 300 4.45 16.10 3.99
CA ILE A 300 2.98 16.01 3.95
C ILE A 300 2.46 15.11 5.07
N ALA A 301 3.12 13.98 5.35
CA ALA A 301 2.74 13.12 6.48
C ALA A 301 2.86 13.85 7.83
N TYR A 302 3.87 14.71 7.99
CA TYR A 302 4.02 15.56 9.17
C TYR A 302 2.90 16.61 9.28
N LEU A 303 2.51 17.24 8.17
CA LEU A 303 1.43 18.22 8.13
C LEU A 303 0.02 17.60 8.34
N ALA A 304 -0.13 16.30 8.06
CA ALA A 304 -1.39 15.58 8.20
C ALA A 304 -1.62 15.01 9.61
N ARG A 305 -0.63 15.09 10.50
CA ARG A 305 -0.71 14.67 11.91
C ARG A 305 -1.66 15.56 12.71
#